data_AF-A0A1S9HZ90-F1
#
_entry.id   AF-A0A1S9HZ90-F1
#
_cell.length_a   1.000
_cell.length_b   1.000
_cell.length_c   1.000
_cell.angle_alpha   90.00
_cell.angle_beta   90.00
_cell.angle_gamma   90.00
#
_symmetry.space_group_name_H-M   'P 1'
#
loop_
_entity.id
_entity.type
_entity.pdbx_description
1 polymer ?
#
loop_
_entity_poly.entity_id
_entity_poly.type
_entity_poly.pdbx_seq_one_letter_code
_entity_poly.pdbx_strand_id
1 'polypeptide(L)'
;MTFLSLAIFIGILILAMWICKNNYKNRKYELINNLKDFNKYIENYYHSMEQFKQEKFISLLNTNWKEDFMSILEHRFYYGNNIWSVQQQIAKQEELFRELKKFNETVKKH
;
A
#
# COMPACT_ATOMS: atom_id res chain seq x y z
N MET A 1 14.77 -2.07 -50.15
CA MET A 1 15.38 -2.48 -48.86
C MET A 1 14.78 -1.79 -47.64
N THR A 2 13.88 -0.81 -47.79
CA THR A 2 13.34 0.02 -46.69
C THR A 2 12.12 -0.58 -45.97
N PHE A 3 11.29 -1.38 -46.65
CA PHE A 3 10.07 -1.98 -46.05
C PHE A 3 10.38 -3.09 -45.04
N LEU A 4 11.36 -3.95 -45.33
CA LEU A 4 11.73 -5.04 -44.43
C LEU A 4 12.35 -4.50 -43.13
N SER A 5 13.26 -3.52 -43.24
CA SER A 5 13.84 -2.85 -42.07
C SER A 5 12.79 -2.13 -41.22
N LEU A 6 11.80 -1.49 -41.87
CA LEU A 6 10.69 -0.84 -41.17
C LEU A 6 9.80 -1.85 -40.44
N ALA A 7 9.46 -2.97 -41.09
CA ALA A 7 8.66 -4.02 -40.49
C ALA A 7 9.36 -4.66 -39.27
N ILE A 8 10.67 -4.91 -39.38
CA ILE A 8 11.48 -5.40 -38.26
C ILE A 8 11.49 -4.39 -37.10
N PHE A 9 11.70 -3.11 -37.40
CA PHE A 9 11.69 -2.05 -36.38
C PHE A 9 10.34 -1.96 -35.65
N ILE A 10 9.22 -1.99 -36.39
CA ILE A 10 7.86 -2.00 -35.82
C ILE A 10 7.67 -3.25 -34.95
N GLY A 11 8.13 -4.42 -35.39
CA GLY A 11 8.09 -5.65 -34.61
C GLY A 11 8.83 -5.54 -33.27
N ILE A 12 10.02 -4.94 -33.27
CA ILE A 12 10.79 -4.68 -32.04
C ILE A 12 10.03 -3.74 -31.10
N LEU A 13 9.43 -2.66 -31.62
CA LEU A 13 8.65 -1.72 -30.81
C LEU A 13 7.43 -2.40 -30.18
N ILE A 14 6.71 -3.24 -30.93
CA ILE A 14 5.55 -3.98 -30.40
C ILE A 14 5.99 -4.91 -29.26
N LEU A 15 7.08 -5.65 -29.44
CA LEU A 15 7.64 -6.52 -28.41
C LEU A 15 8.08 -5.73 -27.16
N ALA A 16 8.78 -4.62 -27.35
CA ALA A 16 9.21 -3.76 -26.26
C ALA A 16 8.01 -3.20 -25.46
N MET A 17 6.97 -2.70 -26.15
CA MET A 17 5.74 -2.24 -25.51
C MET A 17 5.04 -3.35 -24.73
N TRP A 18 5.01 -4.57 -25.27
CA TRP A 18 4.42 -5.73 -24.60
C TRP A 18 5.17 -6.11 -23.32
N ILE A 19 6.50 -6.16 -23.37
CA ILE A 19 7.36 -6.43 -22.20
C ILE A 19 7.16 -5.35 -21.13
N CYS A 20 7.22 -4.07 -21.50
CA CYS A 20 7.02 -2.96 -20.57
C CYS A 20 5.64 -3.01 -19.90
N LYS A 21 4.58 -3.32 -20.66
CA LYS A 21 3.23 -3.48 -20.11
C LYS A 21 3.14 -4.63 -19.12
N ASN A 22 3.80 -5.75 -19.41
CA ASN A 22 3.80 -6.91 -18.51
C ASN A 22 4.57 -6.62 -17.21
N ASN A 23 5.74 -5.99 -17.31
CA ASN A 23 6.54 -5.58 -16.15
C ASN A 23 5.80 -4.58 -15.27
N TYR A 24 5.12 -3.59 -15.87
CA TYR A 24 4.29 -2.64 -15.13
C TYR A 24 3.15 -3.33 -14.38
N LYS A 25 2.45 -4.28 -15.01
CA LYS A 25 1.41 -5.08 -14.35
C LYS A 25 1.98 -5.88 -13.18
N ASN A 26 3.08 -6.60 -13.40
CA ASN A 26 3.72 -7.41 -12.36
C ASN A 26 4.13 -6.57 -11.16
N ARG A 27 4.79 -5.43 -11.41
CA ARG A 27 5.21 -4.51 -10.34
C ARG A 27 4.02 -3.96 -9.56
N LYS A 28 2.92 -3.65 -10.24
CA LYS A 28 1.69 -3.23 -9.58
C LYS A 28 1.16 -4.32 -8.64
N TYR A 29 1.07 -5.57 -9.10
CA TYR A 29 0.58 -6.68 -8.27
C TYR A 29 1.47 -6.93 -7.06
N GLU A 30 2.80 -6.89 -7.25
CA GLU A 30 3.78 -7.01 -6.17
C GLU A 30 3.56 -5.93 -5.10
N LEU A 31 3.43 -4.66 -5.50
CA LEU A 31 3.20 -3.56 -4.56
C LEU A 31 1.86 -3.68 -3.85
N ILE A 32 0.80 -4.12 -4.54
CA ILE A 32 -0.50 -4.36 -3.90
C ILE A 32 -0.39 -5.48 -2.86
N ASN A 33 0.31 -6.57 -3.16
CA ASN A 33 0.50 -7.66 -2.21
C ASN A 33 1.31 -7.21 -0.99
N ASN A 34 2.42 -6.48 -1.20
CA ASN A 34 3.20 -5.92 -0.11
C ASN A 34 2.36 -4.98 0.77
N LEU A 35 1.50 -4.15 0.16
CA LEU A 35 0.59 -3.28 0.91
C LEU A 35 -0.46 -4.07 1.71
N LYS A 36 -1.01 -5.17 1.15
CA LYS A 36 -1.91 -6.07 1.89
C LYS A 36 -1.21 -6.67 3.11
N ASP A 37 0.00 -7.19 2.93
CA ASP A 37 0.77 -7.79 4.00
C ASP A 37 1.12 -6.77 5.08
N PHE A 38 1.43 -5.54 4.67
CA PHE A 38 1.71 -4.44 5.58
C PHE A 38 0.46 -3.99 6.35
N ASN A 39 -0.69 -3.88 5.70
CA ASN A 39 -1.97 -3.61 6.37
C ASN A 39 -2.30 -4.67 7.42
N LYS A 40 -2.09 -5.96 7.09
CA LYS A 40 -2.24 -7.05 8.04
C LYS A 40 -1.27 -6.95 9.21
N TYR A 41 -0.04 -6.49 8.95
CA TYR A 41 0.94 -6.25 10.00
C TYR A 41 0.52 -5.12 10.94
N ILE A 42 -0.02 -4.02 10.40
CA ILE A 42 -0.59 -2.91 11.18
C ILE A 42 -1.73 -3.40 12.07
N GLU A 43 -2.68 -4.15 11.51
CA GLU A 43 -3.82 -4.72 12.22
C GLU A 43 -3.37 -5.64 13.37
N ASN A 44 -2.46 -6.58 13.09
CA ASN A 44 -1.93 -7.48 14.10
C ASN A 44 -1.22 -6.72 15.22
N TYR A 45 -0.44 -5.69 14.89
CA TYR A 45 0.24 -4.87 15.88
C TYR A 45 -0.78 -4.12 16.75
N TYR A 46 -1.79 -3.50 16.16
CA TYR A 46 -2.86 -2.84 16.89
C TYR A 46 -3.59 -3.78 17.85
N HIS A 47 -3.96 -4.98 17.40
CA HIS A 47 -4.62 -5.98 18.25
C HIS A 47 -3.72 -6.57 19.34
N SER A 48 -2.39 -6.49 19.18
CA SER A 48 -1.43 -6.87 20.23
C SER A 48 -1.32 -5.85 21.35
N MET A 49 -1.83 -4.63 21.16
CA MET A 49 -1.82 -3.57 22.18
C MET A 49 -2.88 -3.82 23.24
N GLU A 50 -2.71 -3.24 24.42
CA GLU A 50 -3.74 -3.27 25.47
C GLU A 50 -5.02 -2.55 25.01
N GLN A 51 -6.19 -3.06 25.38
CA GLN A 51 -7.48 -2.55 24.89
C GLN A 51 -7.68 -1.04 25.14
N PHE A 52 -7.26 -0.53 26.30
CA PHE A 52 -7.37 0.91 26.58
C PHE A 52 -6.50 1.76 25.63
N LYS A 53 -5.36 1.23 25.16
CA LYS A 53 -4.49 1.90 24.19
C LYS A 53 -5.12 1.87 22.81
N GLN A 54 -5.74 0.75 22.44
CA GLN A 54 -6.46 0.59 21.19
C GLN A 54 -7.56 1.67 21.05
N GLU A 55 -8.45 1.75 22.02
CA GLU A 55 -9.56 2.73 22.05
C GLU A 55 -9.05 4.17 22.05
N LYS A 56 -8.01 4.45 22.85
CA LYS A 56 -7.42 5.79 22.94
C LYS A 56 -6.68 6.20 21.67
N PHE A 57 -6.05 5.28 20.96
CA PHE A 57 -5.43 5.60 19.67
C PHE A 57 -6.48 6.04 18.65
N ILE A 58 -7.55 5.25 18.50
CA ILE A 58 -8.64 5.56 17.56
C ILE A 58 -9.29 6.91 17.87
N SER A 59 -9.45 7.26 19.15
CA SER A 59 -10.07 8.53 19.54
C SER A 59 -9.22 9.77 19.24
N LEU A 60 -7.91 9.60 19.09
CA LEU A 60 -6.96 10.68 18.77
C LEU A 60 -6.76 10.89 17.27
N LEU A 61 -7.18 9.95 16.43
CA LEU A 61 -7.08 10.09 14.98
C LEU A 61 -8.05 11.17 14.46
N ASN A 62 -7.59 11.99 13.53
CA ASN A 62 -8.47 12.84 12.73
C ASN A 62 -9.36 11.98 11.82
N THR A 63 -10.44 12.57 11.29
CA THR A 63 -11.45 11.85 10.49
C THR A 63 -10.83 11.05 9.34
N ASN A 64 -9.93 11.64 8.56
CA ASN A 64 -9.34 10.99 7.39
C ASN A 64 -8.48 9.79 7.78
N TRP A 65 -7.63 9.95 8.79
CA TRP A 65 -6.77 8.88 9.29
C TRP A 65 -7.58 7.77 9.96
N LYS A 66 -8.66 8.14 10.65
CA LYS A 66 -9.56 7.19 11.27
C LYS A 66 -10.28 6.35 10.21
N GLU A 67 -10.83 6.97 9.16
CA GLU A 67 -11.48 6.24 8.06
C GLU A 67 -10.51 5.26 7.38
N ASP A 68 -9.30 5.73 7.09
CA ASP A 68 -8.26 4.91 6.45
C ASP A 68 -7.87 3.73 7.36
N PHE A 69 -7.60 3.98 8.65
CA PHE A 69 -7.27 2.93 9.62
C PHE A 69 -8.42 1.95 9.84
N MET A 70 -9.66 2.43 9.96
CA MET A 70 -10.83 1.57 10.09
C MET A 70 -11.03 0.69 8.86
N SER A 71 -10.75 1.20 7.66
CA SER A 71 -10.83 0.40 6.44
C SER A 71 -9.84 -0.78 6.43
N ILE A 72 -8.71 -0.66 7.13
CA ILE A 72 -7.77 -1.77 7.37
C ILE A 72 -8.39 -2.78 8.31
N LEU A 73 -8.84 -2.35 9.49
CA LEU A 73 -9.42 -3.23 10.52
C LEU A 73 -10.68 -3.97 10.04
N GLU A 74 -11.50 -3.31 9.23
CA GLU A 74 -12.72 -3.88 8.68
C GLU A 74 -12.49 -4.69 7.39
N HIS A 75 -11.24 -4.80 6.93
CA HIS A 75 -10.88 -5.51 5.70
C HIS A 75 -11.56 -4.92 4.44
N ARG A 76 -11.83 -3.61 4.44
CA ARG A 76 -12.48 -2.84 3.35
C ARG A 76 -11.53 -1.89 2.61
N PHE A 77 -10.23 -1.95 2.91
CA PHE A 77 -9.23 -1.06 2.31
C PHE A 77 -9.23 -1.13 0.77
N TYR A 78 -9.37 0.03 0.13
CA TYR A 78 -9.36 0.14 -1.33
C TYR A 78 -7.94 0.28 -1.87
N TYR A 79 -7.49 -0.69 -2.65
CA TYR A 79 -6.14 -0.68 -3.24
C TYR A 79 -6.10 0.14 -4.54
N GLY A 80 -5.08 0.99 -4.66
CA GLY A 80 -4.87 1.83 -5.83
C GLY A 80 -4.77 1.04 -7.14
N ASN A 81 -5.34 1.60 -8.21
CA ASN A 81 -5.37 0.94 -9.52
C ASN A 81 -4.06 1.03 -10.33
N ASN A 82 -3.11 1.86 -9.90
CA ASN A 82 -1.84 2.11 -10.58
C ASN A 82 -0.67 2.13 -9.58
N ILE A 83 0.56 2.04 -10.07
CA ILE A 83 1.75 1.93 -9.21
C ILE A 83 1.89 3.15 -8.29
N TRP A 84 1.68 4.35 -8.83
CA TRP A 84 1.86 5.58 -8.08
C TRP A 84 0.86 5.70 -6.92
N SER A 85 -0.42 5.38 -7.16
CA SER A 85 -1.42 5.42 -6.10
C SER A 85 -1.15 4.37 -5.01
N VAL A 86 -0.68 3.17 -5.38
CA VAL A 86 -0.29 2.14 -4.40
C VAL A 86 0.92 2.60 -3.59
N GLN A 87 1.92 3.24 -4.21
CA GLN A 87 3.08 3.77 -3.48
C GLN A 87 2.70 4.88 -2.49
N GLN A 88 1.78 5.77 -2.88
CA GLN A 88 1.26 6.78 -1.95
C GLN A 88 0.52 6.15 -0.78
N GLN A 89 -0.25 5.07 -1.03
CA GLN A 89 -0.91 4.34 0.03
C GLN A 89 0.10 3.70 0.97
N ILE A 90 1.15 3.05 0.45
CA ILE A 90 2.24 2.49 1.26
C ILE A 90 2.86 3.57 2.17
N ALA A 91 3.20 4.74 1.62
CA ALA A 91 3.78 5.83 2.40
C ALA A 91 2.85 6.31 3.53
N LYS A 92 1.55 6.43 3.25
CA LYS A 92 0.55 6.77 4.28
C LYS A 92 0.45 5.70 5.37
N GLN A 93 0.47 4.43 4.98
CA GLN A 93 0.43 3.34 5.95
C GLN A 93 1.69 3.27 6.80
N GLU A 94 2.86 3.61 6.25
CA GLU A 94 4.10 3.67 7.01
C GLU A 94 4.05 4.80 8.04
N GLU A 95 3.49 5.95 7.68
CA GLU A 95 3.25 7.05 8.61
C GLU A 95 2.26 6.67 9.72
N LEU A 96 1.15 6.03 9.35
CA LEU A 96 0.15 5.50 10.29
C LEU A 96 0.76 4.51 11.28
N PHE A 97 1.53 3.56 10.77
CA PHE A 97 2.18 2.56 11.59
C PHE A 97 3.23 3.18 12.53
N ARG A 98 3.98 4.17 12.07
CA ARG A 98 4.95 4.89 12.90
C ARG A 98 4.27 5.59 14.06
N GLU A 99 3.17 6.29 13.83
CA GLU A 99 2.43 6.97 14.90
C GLU A 99 1.76 5.98 15.85
N LEU A 100 1.21 4.87 15.34
CA LEU A 100 0.68 3.77 16.17
C LEU A 100 1.77 3.18 17.09
N LYS A 101 2.95 2.92 16.54
CA LYS A 101 4.09 2.38 17.30
C LYS A 101 4.54 3.37 18.38
N LYS A 102 4.75 4.63 18.01
CA LYS A 102 5.14 5.70 18.93
C LYS A 102 4.12 5.87 20.05
N PHE A 103 2.83 5.82 19.73
CA PHE A 103 1.76 5.89 20.72
C PHE A 103 1.83 4.73 21.72
N ASN A 104 1.98 3.50 21.22
CA ASN A 104 2.07 2.32 22.10
C ASN A 104 3.27 2.37 23.05
N GLU A 105 4.42 2.85 22.57
CA GLU A 105 5.66 2.99 23.36
C GLU A 105 5.58 4.14 24.38
N THR A 106 4.92 5.24 24.02
CA THR A 106 4.83 6.44 24.87
C THR A 106 3.81 6.26 26.00
N VAL A 107 2.69 5.59 25.73
CA VAL A 107 1.66 5.33 26.73
C VAL A 107 2.09 4.13 27.57
N LYS A 108 2.67 4.36 28.75
CA LYS A 108 2.97 3.30 29.72
C LYS A 108 1.71 2.93 30.52
N LYS A 109 1.61 1.65 30.92
CA LYS A 109 0.63 1.20 31.93
C LYS A 109 0.65 2.17 33.11
N HIS A 110 -0.51 2.74 33.45
CA HIS A 110 -0.74 3.29 34.77
C HIS A 110 -0.89 2.15 35.76
#